data_AF-A0A0S8KD01-F1
#
_entry.id   AF-A0A0S8KD01-F1
#
_cell.length_a   1.000
_cell.length_b   1.000
_cell.length_c   1.000
_cell.angle_alpha   90.00
_cell.angle_beta   90.00
_cell.angle_gamma   90.00
#
_symmetry.space_group_name_H-M   'P 1'
#
loop_
_entity.id
_entity.type
_entity.pdbx_description
1 polymer ?
#
loop_
_entity_poly.entity_id
_entity_poly.type
_entity_poly.pdbx_seq_one_letter_code
_entity_poly.pdbx_strand_id
1 'polypeptide(L)'
;MKGHFQIHRLSQWNLGALGLILVILSFPSWAQKDEISIQASVDPDTVHIGDVITYTLTVIHAPEVTFQATPPGTNLGAFEVRDYQVMPQEELQDGQLQSEIRLLLTTFQTGELDIPAVEIVAVDSSGHIDTLSTSRMPIAVASLNPDQNGDIKDIKPPVKLPGARPFLSWLIGGLILLAVGTALLLYLRKRRLRQALSTIEYQGPPRPAHEIALEELDRIASLNLIQRGLIKQFYTEISEAIKRYIGRRYRLQTMELTTAELVSAMEQASLSEEDVGIFKPFFQECDLVKFAKHIPLPDRIDGALEDARQLVLSTREEPVVTPSEAVLAKPLSDRE
;
A
#
# COMPACT_ATOMS: atom_id res chain seq x y z
N MET A 1 -15.68 135.91 21.99
CA MET A 1 -16.55 135.44 20.88
C MET A 1 -16.58 133.90 20.88
N LYS A 2 -17.59 133.30 20.22
CA LYS A 2 -17.83 131.86 19.93
C LYS A 2 -16.63 130.89 20.12
N GLY A 3 -16.72 129.70 20.73
CA GLY A 3 -17.79 129.07 21.53
C GLY A 3 -17.96 127.54 21.30
N HIS A 4 -18.20 126.75 22.36
CA HIS A 4 -18.60 125.30 22.41
C HIS A 4 -17.62 124.28 21.77
N PHE A 5 -17.49 122.99 22.19
CA PHE A 5 -18.06 122.14 23.25
C PHE A 5 -16.97 121.07 23.61
N GLN A 6 -16.67 120.69 24.87
CA GLN A 6 -17.29 119.62 25.69
C GLN A 6 -17.49 118.24 24.99
N ILE A 7 -17.18 117.06 25.55
CA ILE A 7 -16.25 116.59 26.64
C ILE A 7 -15.75 115.18 26.18
N HIS A 8 -15.43 114.05 26.86
CA HIS A 8 -15.22 113.43 28.22
C HIS A 8 -14.54 112.05 27.94
N ARG A 9 -14.11 111.09 28.79
CA ARG A 9 -13.88 110.75 30.24
C ARG A 9 -12.86 109.57 30.19
N LEU A 10 -12.14 109.11 31.21
CA LEU A 10 -11.55 109.60 32.47
C LEU A 10 -10.54 108.50 32.93
N SER A 11 -9.49 108.84 33.70
CA SER A 11 -8.66 107.83 34.39
C SER A 11 -8.21 108.34 35.76
N GLN A 12 -8.54 107.58 36.80
CA GLN A 12 -8.32 107.83 38.24
C GLN A 12 -8.18 106.45 38.90
N TRP A 13 -7.43 106.16 39.96
CA TRP A 13 -6.33 106.80 40.69
C TRP A 13 -5.98 105.81 41.82
N ASN A 14 -4.78 105.24 41.78
CA ASN A 14 -3.81 105.04 42.87
C ASN A 14 -4.18 105.04 44.39
N LEU A 15 -3.34 104.31 45.16
CA LEU A 15 -3.21 104.19 46.64
C LEU A 15 -4.28 103.33 47.36
N GLY A 16 -3.95 102.50 48.37
CA GLY A 16 -2.61 102.10 48.88
C GLY A 16 -2.63 101.32 50.22
N ALA A 17 -1.42 100.98 50.72
CA ALA A 17 -1.06 100.47 52.06
C ALA A 17 -1.26 98.98 52.46
N LEU A 18 -0.11 98.30 52.65
CA LEU A 18 0.26 97.31 53.69
C LEU A 18 -0.79 96.33 54.28
N GLY A 19 -0.56 95.03 54.03
CA GLY A 19 -1.08 93.90 54.81
C GLY A 19 -0.23 92.64 54.57
N LEU A 20 -0.01 91.82 55.60
CA LEU A 20 0.82 90.60 55.55
C LEU A 20 -0.07 89.36 55.75
N ILE A 21 0.18 88.27 54.99
CA ILE A 21 -0.52 86.96 55.09
C ILE A 21 -1.99 87.07 54.61
N LEU A 22 -2.56 86.17 53.80
CA LEU A 22 -2.17 84.81 53.43
C LEU A 22 -2.08 84.67 51.90
N VAL A 23 -0.92 84.26 51.38
CA VAL A 23 -0.88 83.68 50.02
C VAL A 23 -1.44 82.27 50.15
N ILE A 24 -2.71 82.10 49.80
CA ILE A 24 -3.21 80.77 49.45
C ILE A 24 -2.48 80.41 48.16
N LEU A 25 -1.40 79.62 48.29
CA LEU A 25 -0.94 78.82 47.17
C LEU A 25 -2.05 77.80 46.89
N SER A 26 -3.01 78.23 46.06
CA SER A 26 -3.61 77.32 45.09
C SER A 26 -2.48 76.88 44.18
N PHE A 27 -1.66 75.94 44.66
CA PHE A 27 -0.90 75.07 43.79
C PHE A 27 -1.91 74.60 42.74
N PRO A 28 -1.66 74.81 41.43
CA PRO A 28 -2.35 73.98 40.47
C PRO A 28 -1.97 72.56 40.85
N SER A 29 -2.92 71.78 41.36
CA SER A 29 -2.71 70.36 41.50
C SER A 29 -2.41 69.86 40.10
N TRP A 30 -1.12 69.63 39.82
CA TRP A 30 -0.71 68.70 38.79
C TRP A 30 -1.16 67.33 39.25
N ALA A 31 -2.48 67.09 39.13
CA ALA A 31 -3.01 65.81 38.76
C ALA A 31 -2.38 65.51 37.40
N GLN A 32 -1.17 64.96 37.46
CA GLN A 32 -0.58 64.22 36.37
C GLN A 32 -1.57 63.10 36.12
N LYS A 33 -2.47 63.35 35.16
CA LYS A 33 -3.46 62.38 34.75
C LYS A 33 -2.66 61.33 33.99
N ASP A 34 -2.36 60.22 34.63
CA ASP A 34 -1.76 59.06 33.99
C ASP A 34 -2.79 58.53 32.98
N GLU A 35 -2.73 59.08 31.77
CA GLU A 35 -3.75 58.95 30.74
C GLU A 35 -3.55 57.61 30.03
N ILE A 36 -3.94 56.54 30.72
CA ILE A 36 -3.93 55.17 30.20
C ILE A 36 -4.70 55.18 28.88
N SER A 37 -4.01 54.84 27.79
CA SER A 37 -4.62 54.85 26.46
C SER A 37 -4.70 53.43 25.91
N ILE A 38 -5.86 53.10 25.38
CA ILE A 38 -6.15 51.82 24.72
C ILE A 38 -6.32 52.08 23.23
N GLN A 39 -5.62 51.30 22.41
CA GLN A 39 -5.77 51.31 20.95
C GLN A 39 -5.86 49.88 20.44
N ALA A 40 -6.60 49.69 19.36
CA ALA A 40 -6.63 48.42 18.65
C ALA A 40 -6.51 48.69 17.15
N SER A 41 -5.82 47.79 16.47
CA SER A 41 -5.59 47.83 15.03
C SER A 41 -5.79 46.42 14.44
N VAL A 42 -6.04 46.37 13.14
CA VAL A 42 -6.26 45.11 12.41
C VAL A 42 -5.46 45.13 11.12
N ASP A 43 -4.81 44.02 10.81
CA ASP A 43 -4.12 43.79 9.54
C ASP A 43 -4.36 42.35 9.03
N PRO A 44 -4.88 42.17 7.80
CA PRO A 44 -5.51 43.15 6.93
C PRO A 44 -6.99 43.43 7.31
N ASP A 45 -7.53 44.57 6.91
CA ASP A 45 -8.94 44.97 7.09
C ASP A 45 -9.92 44.29 6.12
N THR A 46 -9.39 43.69 5.06
CA THR A 46 -10.13 43.09 3.94
C THR A 46 -9.58 41.68 3.68
N VAL A 47 -10.44 40.66 3.79
CA VAL A 47 -10.06 39.24 3.70
C VAL A 47 -11.10 38.40 2.97
N HIS A 48 -10.82 37.13 2.70
CA HIS A 48 -11.83 36.16 2.30
C HIS A 48 -12.30 35.29 3.47
N ILE A 49 -13.43 34.61 3.27
CA ILE A 49 -13.94 33.57 4.18
C ILE A 49 -12.85 32.52 4.50
N GLY A 50 -12.56 32.34 5.80
CA GLY A 50 -11.57 31.38 6.31
C GLY A 50 -10.10 31.84 6.31
N ASP A 51 -9.79 33.05 5.82
CA ASP A 51 -8.47 33.67 5.98
C ASP A 51 -8.18 33.99 7.47
N VAL A 52 -6.93 34.40 7.76
CA VAL A 52 -6.51 34.80 9.11
C VAL A 52 -6.26 36.31 9.15
N ILE A 53 -6.85 36.96 10.15
CA ILE A 53 -6.72 38.38 10.45
C ILE A 53 -5.86 38.53 11.72
N THR A 54 -4.95 39.50 11.76
CA THR A 54 -4.24 39.86 13.00
C THR A 54 -4.94 41.04 13.66
N TYR A 55 -5.55 40.84 14.81
CA TYR A 55 -6.04 41.91 15.68
C TYR A 55 -4.97 42.21 16.73
N THR A 56 -4.46 43.43 16.74
CA THR A 56 -3.43 43.90 17.68
C THR A 56 -4.04 44.88 18.66
N LEU A 57 -3.82 44.63 19.95
CA LEU A 57 -4.31 45.41 21.07
C LEU A 57 -3.12 46.04 21.78
N THR A 58 -3.04 47.36 21.78
CA THR A 58 -1.94 48.12 22.40
C THR A 58 -2.49 48.96 23.55
N VAL A 59 -1.89 48.82 24.73
CA VAL A 59 -2.23 49.60 25.91
C VAL A 59 -0.98 50.33 26.40
N ILE A 60 -1.05 51.66 26.49
CA ILE A 60 0.03 52.50 27.02
C ILE A 60 -0.39 52.97 28.41
N HIS A 61 0.47 52.75 29.41
CA HIS A 61 0.12 52.94 30.82
C HIS A 61 1.32 53.31 31.70
N ALA A 62 1.08 53.89 32.88
CA ALA A 62 2.14 54.06 33.87
C ALA A 62 2.58 52.69 34.45
N PRO A 63 3.86 52.53 34.88
CA PRO A 63 4.37 51.26 35.42
C PRO A 63 3.63 50.71 36.65
N GLU A 64 2.89 51.55 37.37
CA GLU A 64 2.13 51.17 38.57
C GLU A 64 0.74 50.60 38.26
N VAL A 65 0.27 50.71 37.01
CA VAL A 65 -1.06 50.23 36.58
C VAL A 65 -1.02 48.72 36.36
N THR A 66 -2.01 48.02 36.89
CA THR A 66 -2.22 46.58 36.70
C THR A 66 -3.50 46.31 35.93
N PHE A 67 -3.51 45.27 35.09
CA PHE A 67 -4.68 44.88 34.30
C PHE A 67 -5.24 43.55 34.76
N GLN A 68 -6.57 43.45 34.84
CA GLN A 68 -7.22 42.16 34.99
C GLN A 68 -7.15 41.43 33.64
N ALA A 69 -6.45 40.29 33.61
CA ALA A 69 -6.17 39.57 32.36
C ALA A 69 -7.46 39.06 31.69
N THR A 70 -7.70 39.51 30.45
CA THR A 70 -8.85 39.09 29.62
C THR A 70 -8.44 38.22 28.40
N PRO A 71 -8.01 36.95 28.60
CA PRO A 71 -8.01 35.95 27.53
C PRO A 71 -8.57 34.56 27.97
N PRO A 72 -8.84 33.65 27.03
CA PRO A 72 -9.43 33.83 25.71
C PRO A 72 -10.94 33.52 25.74
N GLY A 73 -11.69 33.93 24.71
CA GLY A 73 -13.16 33.73 24.66
C GLY A 73 -13.98 35.02 24.78
N THR A 74 -13.33 36.19 24.71
CA THR A 74 -13.97 37.48 24.42
C THR A 74 -14.94 37.33 23.25
N ASN A 75 -16.16 37.84 23.39
CA ASN A 75 -17.16 37.78 22.32
C ASN A 75 -16.80 38.76 21.20
N LEU A 76 -16.04 38.28 20.21
CA LEU A 76 -15.65 39.04 19.01
C LEU A 76 -16.69 38.93 17.88
N GLY A 77 -17.97 38.75 18.21
CA GLY A 77 -19.08 38.72 17.26
C GLY A 77 -19.02 37.49 16.35
N ALA A 78 -18.68 37.72 15.07
CA ALA A 78 -18.57 36.65 14.06
C ALA A 78 -17.16 36.04 13.96
N PHE A 79 -16.20 36.51 14.77
CA PHE A 79 -14.79 36.11 14.67
C PHE A 79 -14.38 35.10 15.76
N GLU A 80 -13.70 34.03 15.34
CA GLU A 80 -13.15 32.98 16.20
C GLU A 80 -11.65 33.23 16.45
N VAL A 81 -11.21 33.14 17.71
CA VAL A 81 -9.80 33.25 18.09
C VAL A 81 -9.08 31.92 17.83
N ARG A 82 -8.11 31.92 16.91
CA ARG A 82 -7.29 30.75 16.56
C ARG A 82 -6.03 30.62 17.42
N ASP A 83 -5.44 31.74 17.81
CA ASP A 83 -4.22 31.83 18.63
C ASP A 83 -4.16 33.19 19.35
N TYR A 84 -3.40 33.28 20.43
CA TYR A 84 -3.13 34.53 21.16
C TYR A 84 -1.67 34.62 21.58
N GLN A 85 -1.08 35.80 21.43
CA GLN A 85 0.34 36.05 21.72
C GLN A 85 0.47 37.36 22.50
N VAL A 86 1.04 37.28 23.70
CA VAL A 86 1.37 38.46 24.51
C VAL A 86 2.81 38.85 24.18
N MET A 87 3.00 40.08 23.73
CA MET A 87 4.34 40.62 23.41
C MET A 87 5.07 41.01 24.71
N PRO A 88 6.41 41.07 24.71
CA PRO A 88 7.15 41.74 25.77
C PRO A 88 6.70 43.19 25.92
N GLN A 89 6.71 43.71 27.15
CA GLN A 89 6.45 45.14 27.38
C GLN A 89 7.65 45.98 26.95
N GLU A 90 7.38 47.12 26.31
CA GLU A 90 8.41 48.09 25.90
C GLU A 90 8.28 49.38 26.75
N GLU A 91 9.41 49.99 27.11
CA GLU A 91 9.46 51.25 27.86
C GLU A 91 9.57 52.44 26.89
N LEU A 92 8.64 53.37 26.96
CA LEU A 92 8.56 54.56 26.12
C LEU A 92 9.45 55.69 26.66
N GLN A 93 9.78 56.66 25.79
CA GLN A 93 10.71 57.76 26.11
C GLN A 93 10.21 58.74 27.19
N ASP A 94 8.96 58.64 27.60
CA ASP A 94 8.31 59.38 28.68
C ASP A 94 8.20 58.58 30.00
N GLY A 95 8.66 57.32 30.02
CA GLY A 95 8.57 56.42 31.18
C GLY A 95 7.27 55.65 31.29
N GLN A 96 6.38 55.72 30.29
CA GLN A 96 5.21 54.84 30.20
C GLN A 96 5.61 53.46 29.65
N LEU A 97 4.85 52.42 29.99
CA LEU A 97 4.98 51.08 29.42
C LEU A 97 3.96 50.87 28.31
N GLN A 98 4.41 50.30 27.19
CA GLN A 98 3.56 49.78 26.13
C GLN A 98 3.41 48.26 26.32
N SER A 99 2.17 47.82 26.54
CA SER A 99 1.77 46.42 26.57
C SER A 99 1.01 46.07 25.28
N GLU A 100 1.41 45.00 24.58
CA GLU A 100 0.79 44.59 23.32
C GLU A 100 0.34 43.12 23.33
N ILE A 101 -0.87 42.86 22.82
CA ILE A 101 -1.44 41.51 22.67
C ILE A 101 -1.93 41.35 21.23
N ARG A 102 -1.53 40.26 20.58
CA ARG A 102 -1.98 39.88 19.23
C ARG A 102 -2.92 38.69 19.30
N LEU A 103 -4.05 38.79 18.61
CA LEU A 103 -5.04 37.72 18.44
C LEU A 103 -5.09 37.36 16.96
N LEU A 104 -4.91 36.07 16.63
CA LEU A 104 -5.16 35.57 15.28
C LEU A 104 -6.63 35.19 15.17
N LEU A 105 -7.39 35.94 14.38
CA LEU A 105 -8.83 35.78 14.19
C LEU A 105 -9.14 35.12 12.85
N THR A 106 -10.31 34.49 12.74
CA THR A 106 -10.88 34.00 11.46
C THR A 106 -12.40 34.07 11.51
N THR A 107 -13.07 33.96 10.35
CA THR A 107 -14.52 33.82 10.30
C THR A 107 -14.98 33.00 9.11
N PHE A 108 -16.14 32.35 9.27
CA PHE A 108 -16.85 31.59 8.24
C PHE A 108 -18.11 32.32 7.73
N GLN A 109 -18.26 33.61 8.04
CA GLN A 109 -19.32 34.48 7.52
C GLN A 109 -18.74 35.45 6.48
N THR A 110 -19.57 35.94 5.56
CA THR A 110 -19.17 36.86 4.47
C THR A 110 -20.04 38.11 4.47
N GLY A 111 -19.43 39.26 4.18
CA GLY A 111 -20.04 40.59 4.21
C GLY A 111 -19.21 41.57 5.05
N GLU A 112 -19.77 42.74 5.33
CA GLU A 112 -19.21 43.69 6.29
C GLU A 112 -19.50 43.18 7.71
N LEU A 113 -18.45 42.93 8.50
CA LEU A 113 -18.55 42.36 9.85
C LEU A 113 -17.78 43.23 10.86
N ASP A 114 -18.44 43.65 11.93
CA ASP A 114 -17.79 44.40 13.02
C ASP A 114 -17.07 43.45 13.99
N ILE A 115 -15.78 43.71 14.25
CA ILE A 115 -15.16 43.32 15.51
C ILE A 115 -15.69 44.29 16.60
N PRO A 116 -16.35 43.80 17.66
CA PRO A 116 -16.91 44.64 18.71
C PRO A 116 -15.83 45.25 19.60
N ALA A 117 -16.21 46.28 20.34
CA ALA A 117 -15.37 46.92 21.35
C ALA A 117 -14.96 45.92 22.44
N VAL A 118 -13.68 45.88 22.76
CA VAL A 118 -13.10 45.04 23.81
C VAL A 118 -12.86 45.90 25.03
N GLU A 119 -13.45 45.52 26.16
CA GLU A 119 -13.29 46.18 27.45
C GLU A 119 -12.13 45.55 28.25
N ILE A 120 -11.29 46.40 28.83
CA ILE A 120 -10.19 46.02 29.74
C ILE A 120 -10.38 46.76 31.05
N VAL A 121 -10.35 46.01 32.15
CA VAL A 121 -10.36 46.56 33.50
C VAL A 121 -8.92 46.86 33.94
N ALA A 122 -8.64 48.13 34.19
CA ALA A 122 -7.38 48.62 34.72
C ALA A 122 -7.53 49.01 36.19
N VAL A 123 -6.49 48.78 36.99
CA VAL A 123 -6.44 49.12 38.41
C VAL A 123 -5.16 49.91 38.69
N ASP A 124 -5.31 51.12 39.23
CA ASP A 124 -4.17 51.99 39.57
C ASP A 124 -3.57 51.67 40.96
N SER A 125 -2.48 52.34 41.31
CA SER A 125 -1.82 52.20 42.62
C SER A 125 -2.61 52.75 43.81
N SER A 126 -3.70 53.48 43.56
CA SER A 126 -4.66 53.93 44.58
C SER A 126 -5.81 52.91 44.78
N GLY A 127 -5.90 51.86 43.96
CA GLY A 127 -7.01 50.91 43.95
C GLY A 127 -8.28 51.45 43.26
N HIS A 128 -8.17 52.51 42.47
CA HIS A 128 -9.23 52.93 41.56
C HIS A 128 -9.34 51.93 40.41
N ILE A 129 -10.57 51.65 39.97
CA ILE A 129 -10.86 50.72 38.89
C ILE A 129 -11.42 51.52 37.72
N ASP A 130 -10.69 51.54 36.61
CA ASP A 130 -11.14 52.14 35.35
C ASP A 130 -11.45 51.03 34.33
N THR A 131 -12.31 51.32 33.35
CA THR A 131 -12.73 50.37 32.31
C THR A 131 -12.57 51.00 30.94
N LEU A 132 -11.48 50.62 30.28
CA LEU A 132 -11.06 51.13 28.99
C LEU A 132 -11.68 50.27 27.88
N SER A 133 -12.15 50.88 26.79
CA SER A 133 -12.85 50.17 25.72
C SER A 133 -12.29 50.53 24.35
N THR A 134 -12.04 49.54 23.48
CA THR A 134 -11.56 49.78 22.12
C THR A 134 -12.66 50.32 21.20
N SER A 135 -12.28 50.97 20.11
CA SER A 135 -13.20 51.23 18.99
C SER A 135 -13.60 49.91 18.33
N ARG A 136 -14.88 49.80 17.92
CA ARG A 136 -15.30 48.76 16.97
C ARG A 136 -14.56 48.94 15.65
N MET A 137 -14.22 47.83 14.99
CA MET A 137 -13.53 47.85 13.70
C MET A 137 -14.30 47.02 12.67
N PRO A 138 -14.80 47.63 11.58
CA PRO A 138 -15.45 46.92 10.49
C PRO A 138 -14.40 46.20 9.64
N ILE A 139 -14.72 44.99 9.19
CA ILE A 139 -13.88 44.11 8.38
C ILE A 139 -14.69 43.64 7.18
N ALA A 140 -14.13 43.80 5.98
CA ALA A 140 -14.78 43.39 4.72
C ALA A 140 -14.40 41.94 4.38
N VAL A 141 -15.33 40.99 4.56
CA VAL A 141 -15.08 39.56 4.33
C VAL A 141 -15.71 39.07 3.03
N ALA A 142 -14.87 38.95 2.00
CA ALA A 142 -15.24 38.50 0.67
C ALA A 142 -15.57 37.00 0.61
N SER A 143 -16.58 36.66 -0.18
CA SER A 143 -16.79 35.27 -0.62
C SER A 143 -15.77 34.91 -1.70
N LEU A 144 -15.13 33.74 -1.58
CA LEU A 144 -14.30 33.14 -2.64
C LEU A 144 -15.12 32.82 -3.93
N ASN A 145 -16.46 32.90 -3.87
CA ASN A 145 -17.35 32.90 -5.03
C ASN A 145 -18.29 34.13 -4.95
N PRO A 146 -17.98 35.25 -5.63
CA PRO A 146 -18.86 36.44 -5.64
C PRO A 146 -20.12 36.27 -6.51
N ASP A 147 -20.14 35.28 -7.41
CA ASP A 147 -21.18 35.07 -8.43
C ASP A 147 -22.55 34.55 -7.91
N GLN A 148 -22.90 34.76 -6.63
CA GLN A 148 -24.22 34.37 -6.10
C GLN A 148 -25.36 35.30 -6.56
N ASN A 149 -25.05 36.52 -7.04
CA ASN A 149 -26.02 37.42 -7.68
C ASN A 149 -26.10 37.23 -9.21
N GLY A 150 -25.40 36.22 -9.77
CA GLY A 150 -25.22 36.01 -11.21
C GLY A 150 -25.98 34.83 -11.80
N ASP A 151 -27.31 34.97 -11.90
CA ASP A 151 -28.27 34.02 -12.50
C ASP A 151 -28.43 32.69 -11.73
N ILE A 152 -29.67 32.38 -11.30
CA ILE A 152 -30.00 31.08 -10.67
C ILE A 152 -30.07 30.03 -11.80
N LYS A 153 -28.90 29.55 -12.19
CA LYS A 153 -28.73 28.56 -13.25
C LYS A 153 -29.53 27.30 -12.91
N ASP A 154 -30.47 26.98 -13.79
CA ASP A 154 -31.40 25.86 -13.64
C ASP A 154 -30.66 24.54 -13.33
N ILE A 155 -31.30 23.69 -12.53
CA ILE A 155 -30.67 22.48 -11.98
C ILE A 155 -30.25 21.60 -13.14
N LYS A 156 -28.92 21.46 -13.34
CA LYS A 156 -28.33 20.68 -14.44
C LYS A 156 -29.05 19.33 -14.54
N PRO A 157 -29.70 19.02 -15.68
CA PRO A 157 -30.50 17.80 -15.80
C PRO A 157 -29.62 16.58 -15.55
N PRO A 158 -30.14 15.54 -14.86
CA PRO A 158 -29.34 14.39 -14.46
C PRO A 158 -28.67 13.76 -15.67
N VAL A 159 -27.33 13.69 -15.61
CA VAL A 159 -26.50 13.19 -16.71
C VAL A 159 -26.95 11.77 -17.04
N LYS A 160 -27.50 11.58 -18.25
CA LYS A 160 -27.89 10.27 -18.75
C LYS A 160 -26.63 9.46 -19.02
N LEU A 161 -26.15 8.77 -17.98
CA LEU A 161 -25.13 7.73 -18.09
C LEU A 161 -25.51 6.78 -19.25
N PRO A 162 -24.54 6.35 -20.08
CA PRO A 162 -24.81 5.41 -21.17
C PRO A 162 -25.39 4.11 -20.58
N GLY A 163 -26.72 3.98 -20.64
CA GLY A 163 -27.47 3.00 -19.85
C GLY A 163 -26.98 1.58 -20.11
N ALA A 164 -26.90 0.76 -19.05
CA ALA A 164 -26.04 -0.42 -18.88
C ALA A 164 -26.05 -1.55 -19.94
N ARG A 165 -26.80 -1.41 -21.04
CA ARG A 165 -26.84 -2.34 -22.18
C ARG A 165 -25.47 -2.68 -22.78
N PRO A 166 -24.52 -1.75 -23.03
CA PRO A 166 -23.21 -2.12 -23.58
C PRO A 166 -22.34 -2.81 -22.53
N PHE A 167 -22.40 -2.40 -21.25
CA PHE A 167 -21.70 -3.10 -20.18
C PHE A 167 -22.21 -4.53 -20.02
N LEU A 168 -23.53 -4.73 -20.08
CA LEU A 168 -24.14 -6.05 -19.99
C LEU A 168 -23.80 -6.94 -21.20
N SER A 169 -23.74 -6.39 -22.42
CA SER A 169 -23.33 -7.17 -23.60
C SER A 169 -21.84 -7.54 -23.57
N TRP A 170 -20.97 -6.67 -23.05
CA TRP A 170 -19.56 -6.98 -22.79
C TRP A 170 -19.39 -8.04 -21.69
N LEU A 171 -20.17 -7.96 -20.61
CA LEU A 171 -20.15 -8.96 -19.52
C LEU A 171 -20.61 -10.33 -20.02
N ILE A 172 -21.70 -10.39 -20.80
CA ILE A 172 -22.18 -11.63 -21.44
C ILE A 172 -21.14 -12.16 -22.44
N GLY A 173 -20.54 -11.30 -23.26
CA GLY A 173 -19.48 -11.68 -24.20
C GLY A 173 -18.25 -12.25 -23.50
N GLY A 174 -17.80 -11.63 -22.41
CA GLY A 174 -16.70 -12.11 -21.58
C GLY A 174 -17.01 -13.44 -20.89
N LEU A 175 -18.24 -13.63 -20.40
CA LEU A 175 -18.68 -14.89 -19.79
C LEU A 175 -18.75 -16.04 -20.83
N ILE A 176 -19.22 -15.76 -22.04
CA ILE A 176 -19.21 -16.73 -23.16
C ILE A 176 -17.76 -17.07 -23.55
N LEU A 177 -16.89 -16.07 -23.68
CA LEU A 177 -15.47 -16.28 -24.00
C LEU A 177 -14.76 -17.12 -22.92
N LEU A 178 -15.06 -16.89 -21.64
CA LEU A 178 -14.55 -17.68 -20.52
C LEU A 178 -15.10 -19.12 -20.56
N ALA A 179 -16.38 -19.32 -20.87
CA ALA A 179 -16.99 -20.64 -21.00
C ALA A 179 -16.37 -21.42 -22.18
N VAL A 180 -16.16 -20.78 -23.33
CA VAL A 180 -15.49 -21.39 -24.49
C VAL A 180 -14.02 -21.70 -24.19
N GLY A 181 -13.28 -20.78 -23.56
CA GLY A 181 -11.89 -20.97 -23.19
C GLY A 181 -11.68 -22.09 -22.16
N THR A 182 -12.54 -22.17 -21.14
CA THR A 182 -12.51 -23.26 -20.16
C THR A 182 -12.95 -24.59 -20.76
N ALA A 183 -13.99 -24.63 -21.60
CA ALA A 183 -14.37 -25.84 -22.34
C ALA A 183 -13.25 -26.33 -23.26
N LEU A 184 -12.55 -25.43 -23.96
CA LEU A 184 -11.40 -25.75 -24.81
C LEU A 184 -10.21 -26.27 -23.99
N LEU A 185 -9.87 -25.62 -22.86
CA LEU A 185 -8.83 -26.09 -21.95
C LEU A 185 -9.15 -27.47 -21.36
N LEU A 186 -10.40 -27.71 -20.96
CA LEU A 186 -10.86 -29.01 -20.47
C LEU A 186 -10.86 -30.07 -21.59
N TYR A 187 -11.26 -29.72 -22.82
CA TYR A 187 -11.16 -30.60 -23.98
C TYR A 187 -9.70 -30.96 -24.29
N LEU A 188 -8.79 -29.98 -24.30
CA LEU A 188 -7.36 -30.20 -24.56
C LEU A 188 -6.69 -31.00 -23.43
N ARG A 189 -7.01 -30.73 -22.16
CA ARG A 189 -6.57 -31.56 -21.02
C ARG A 189 -7.12 -32.99 -21.14
N LYS A 190 -8.42 -33.15 -21.42
CA LYS A 190 -9.06 -34.46 -21.61
C LYS A 190 -8.50 -35.20 -22.83
N ARG A 191 -8.09 -34.50 -23.89
CA ARG A 191 -7.39 -35.07 -25.05
C ARG A 191 -5.98 -35.53 -24.69
N ARG A 192 -5.18 -34.71 -24.02
CA ARG A 192 -3.83 -35.11 -23.53
C ARG A 192 -3.90 -36.28 -22.55
N LEU A 193 -4.81 -36.24 -21.58
CA LEU A 193 -5.06 -37.35 -20.65
C LEU A 193 -5.54 -38.60 -21.38
N ARG A 194 -6.45 -38.49 -22.36
CA ARG A 194 -6.84 -39.62 -23.21
C ARG A 194 -5.71 -40.15 -24.07
N GLN A 195 -4.77 -39.31 -24.52
CA GLN A 195 -3.59 -39.76 -25.28
C GLN A 195 -2.56 -40.45 -24.38
N ALA A 196 -2.40 -40.01 -23.13
CA ALA A 196 -1.59 -40.72 -22.13
C ALA A 196 -2.24 -42.06 -21.71
N LEU A 197 -3.57 -42.08 -21.54
CA LEU A 197 -4.33 -43.28 -21.18
C LEU A 197 -4.57 -44.24 -22.35
N SER A 198 -4.58 -43.78 -23.61
CA SER A 198 -4.69 -44.67 -24.78
C SER A 198 -3.40 -45.45 -25.06
N THR A 199 -2.29 -45.09 -24.43
CA THR A 199 -1.07 -45.92 -24.39
C THR A 199 -1.19 -47.07 -23.37
N ILE A 200 -2.22 -47.05 -22.51
CA ILE A 200 -2.63 -48.20 -21.70
C ILE A 200 -3.70 -48.96 -22.48
N GLU A 201 -3.26 -49.64 -23.54
CA GLU A 201 -4.09 -50.58 -24.28
C GLU A 201 -4.44 -51.77 -23.37
N TYR A 202 -5.74 -52.04 -23.20
CA TYR A 202 -6.22 -53.11 -22.33
C TYR A 202 -6.02 -54.49 -23.00
N GLN A 203 -4.85 -55.08 -22.79
CA GLN A 203 -4.52 -56.42 -23.28
C GLN A 203 -4.48 -57.46 -22.14
N GLY A 204 -5.65 -58.04 -21.84
CA GLY A 204 -5.76 -59.25 -21.02
C GLY A 204 -5.37 -59.10 -19.54
N PRO A 205 -5.08 -60.22 -18.83
CA PRO A 205 -4.26 -60.16 -17.62
C PRO A 205 -2.90 -59.56 -17.96
N PRO A 206 -2.27 -58.77 -17.07
CA PRO A 206 -1.05 -58.04 -17.40
C PRO A 206 0.07 -59.03 -17.74
N ARG A 207 0.48 -59.05 -19.02
CA ARG A 207 1.63 -59.84 -19.49
C ARG A 207 2.85 -59.53 -18.61
N PRO A 208 3.55 -60.54 -18.08
CA PRO A 208 4.60 -60.32 -17.10
C PRO A 208 5.74 -59.52 -17.73
N ALA A 209 6.35 -58.62 -16.95
CA ALA A 209 7.30 -57.63 -17.48
C ALA A 209 8.47 -58.26 -18.25
N HIS A 210 8.88 -59.48 -17.85
CA HIS A 210 10.01 -60.19 -18.46
C HIS A 210 9.71 -60.73 -19.87
N GLU A 211 8.49 -61.21 -20.15
CA GLU A 211 8.10 -61.62 -21.51
C GLU A 211 8.25 -60.46 -22.50
N ILE A 212 7.66 -59.31 -22.17
CA ILE A 212 7.62 -58.15 -23.08
C ILE A 212 9.02 -57.52 -23.23
N ALA A 213 9.92 -57.72 -22.25
CA ALA A 213 11.31 -57.32 -22.35
C ALA A 213 12.11 -58.26 -23.26
N LEU A 214 11.91 -59.58 -23.15
CA LEU A 214 12.54 -60.56 -24.05
C LEU A 214 12.07 -60.39 -25.50
N GLU A 215 10.77 -60.17 -25.74
CA GLU A 215 10.24 -59.84 -27.08
C GLU A 215 10.87 -58.57 -27.68
N GLU A 216 11.11 -57.54 -26.87
CA GLU A 216 11.77 -56.30 -27.31
C GLU A 216 13.26 -56.52 -27.61
N LEU A 217 13.95 -57.36 -26.83
CA LEU A 217 15.35 -57.75 -27.10
C LEU A 217 15.46 -58.59 -28.38
N ASP A 218 14.52 -59.51 -28.62
CA ASP A 218 14.47 -60.29 -29.87
C ASP A 218 14.08 -59.42 -31.08
N ARG A 219 13.22 -58.41 -30.90
CA ARG A 219 13.01 -57.36 -31.92
C ARG A 219 14.33 -56.66 -32.24
N ILE A 220 15.08 -56.22 -31.23
CA ILE A 220 16.35 -55.51 -31.42
C ILE A 220 17.38 -56.41 -32.13
N ALA A 221 17.43 -57.70 -31.79
CA ALA A 221 18.27 -58.68 -32.50
C ALA A 221 17.93 -58.74 -34.00
N SER A 222 16.63 -58.80 -34.34
CA SER A 222 16.17 -58.88 -35.73
C SER A 222 16.51 -57.65 -36.59
N LEU A 223 16.78 -56.49 -35.98
CA LEU A 223 17.20 -55.27 -36.68
C LEU A 223 18.62 -55.34 -37.29
N ASN A 224 19.42 -56.36 -36.92
CA ASN A 224 20.78 -56.59 -37.40
C ASN A 224 21.68 -55.34 -37.30
N LEU A 225 21.57 -54.60 -36.19
CA LEU A 225 22.25 -53.31 -36.01
C LEU A 225 23.77 -53.44 -35.96
N ILE A 226 24.30 -54.53 -35.40
CA ILE A 226 25.74 -54.81 -35.31
C ILE A 226 26.33 -54.96 -36.72
N GLN A 227 25.71 -55.81 -37.55
CA GLN A 227 26.11 -56.10 -38.93
C GLN A 227 26.02 -54.84 -39.83
N ARG A 228 25.15 -53.89 -39.46
CA ARG A 228 24.99 -52.59 -40.13
C ARG A 228 25.93 -51.50 -39.60
N GLY A 229 26.82 -51.82 -38.65
CA GLY A 229 27.74 -50.86 -38.02
C GLY A 229 27.09 -49.88 -37.03
N LEU A 230 25.81 -50.06 -36.70
CA LEU A 230 25.01 -49.14 -35.88
C LEU A 230 25.15 -49.43 -34.37
N ILE A 231 26.38 -49.68 -33.92
CA ILE A 231 26.73 -50.13 -32.56
C ILE A 231 26.16 -49.18 -31.49
N LYS A 232 26.24 -47.86 -31.71
CA LYS A 232 25.64 -46.88 -30.79
C LYS A 232 24.11 -46.99 -30.71
N GLN A 233 23.41 -47.26 -31.82
CA GLN A 233 21.96 -47.45 -31.77
C GLN A 233 21.62 -48.76 -31.03
N PHE A 234 22.36 -49.83 -31.29
CA PHE A 234 22.20 -51.13 -30.61
C PHE A 234 22.27 -50.99 -29.07
N TYR A 235 23.35 -50.42 -28.53
CA TYR A 235 23.47 -50.14 -27.09
C TYR A 235 22.42 -49.11 -26.58
N THR A 236 21.88 -48.25 -27.45
CA THR A 236 20.79 -47.33 -27.06
C THR A 236 19.49 -48.10 -26.88
N GLU A 237 19.04 -48.86 -27.89
CA GLU A 237 17.77 -49.60 -27.86
C GLU A 237 17.75 -50.65 -26.74
N ILE A 238 18.85 -51.39 -26.51
CA ILE A 238 18.91 -52.36 -25.39
C ILE A 238 18.84 -51.62 -24.05
N SER A 239 19.56 -50.49 -23.89
CA SER A 239 19.48 -49.72 -22.63
C SER A 239 18.06 -49.17 -22.39
N GLU A 240 17.30 -48.83 -23.43
CA GLU A 240 15.90 -48.42 -23.30
C GLU A 240 14.95 -49.59 -23.04
N ALA A 241 15.20 -50.77 -23.62
CA ALA A 241 14.44 -51.99 -23.33
C ALA A 241 14.59 -52.39 -21.85
N ILE A 242 15.81 -52.39 -21.31
CA ILE A 242 16.07 -52.69 -19.90
C ILE A 242 15.51 -51.60 -18.97
N LYS A 243 15.58 -50.31 -19.32
CA LYS A 243 14.87 -49.26 -18.56
C LYS A 243 13.36 -49.50 -18.53
N ARG A 244 12.75 -49.82 -19.68
CA ARG A 244 11.31 -50.11 -19.80
C ARG A 244 10.91 -51.36 -19.00
N TYR A 245 11.79 -52.36 -18.93
CA TYR A 245 11.63 -53.54 -18.08
C TYR A 245 11.60 -53.17 -16.59
N ILE A 246 12.63 -52.50 -16.08
CA ILE A 246 12.72 -52.04 -14.68
C ILE A 246 11.47 -51.22 -14.30
N GLY A 247 11.06 -50.29 -15.17
CA GLY A 247 9.91 -49.43 -14.93
C GLY A 247 8.57 -50.18 -14.89
N ARG A 248 8.44 -51.32 -15.59
CA ARG A 248 7.24 -52.17 -15.54
C ARG A 248 7.25 -53.10 -14.32
N ARG A 249 8.37 -53.74 -14.04
CA ARG A 249 8.56 -54.64 -12.88
C ARG A 249 8.43 -53.90 -11.55
N TYR A 250 9.34 -52.97 -11.29
CA TYR A 250 9.43 -52.25 -10.02
C TYR A 250 8.54 -51.00 -9.96
N ARG A 251 7.72 -50.77 -10.99
CA ARG A 251 6.75 -49.64 -11.12
C ARG A 251 7.39 -48.25 -11.07
N LEU A 252 8.62 -48.13 -11.55
CA LEU A 252 9.42 -46.90 -11.56
C LEU A 252 9.28 -46.10 -12.86
N GLN A 253 9.37 -44.76 -12.77
CA GLN A 253 9.40 -43.89 -13.96
C GLN A 253 10.83 -43.76 -14.48
N THR A 254 11.28 -44.77 -15.24
CA THR A 254 12.70 -44.96 -15.59
C THR A 254 13.18 -44.27 -16.86
N MET A 255 12.29 -43.97 -17.81
CA MET A 255 12.68 -43.55 -19.16
C MET A 255 13.41 -42.19 -19.21
N GLU A 256 13.04 -41.25 -18.32
CA GLU A 256 13.61 -39.90 -18.29
C GLU A 256 14.86 -39.78 -17.39
N LEU A 257 15.18 -40.82 -16.60
CA LEU A 257 16.30 -40.81 -15.66
C LEU A 257 17.65 -41.04 -16.36
N THR A 258 18.71 -40.34 -15.94
CA THR A 258 20.09 -40.74 -16.22
C THR A 258 20.45 -42.04 -15.47
N THR A 259 21.57 -42.67 -15.82
CA THR A 259 22.04 -43.90 -15.17
C THR A 259 22.29 -43.74 -13.66
N ALA A 260 22.78 -42.56 -13.22
CA ALA A 260 22.99 -42.28 -11.80
C ALA A 260 21.66 -42.13 -11.04
N GLU A 261 20.70 -41.41 -11.63
CA GLU A 261 19.36 -41.24 -11.06
C GLU A 261 18.57 -42.55 -11.06
N LEU A 262 18.74 -43.40 -12.08
CA LEU A 262 18.12 -44.73 -12.15
C LEU A 262 18.63 -45.64 -11.04
N VAL A 263 19.94 -45.65 -10.76
CA VAL A 263 20.52 -46.40 -9.64
C VAL A 263 19.96 -45.89 -8.31
N SER A 264 19.92 -44.57 -8.08
CA SER A 264 19.35 -44.02 -6.85
C SER A 264 17.84 -44.26 -6.72
N ALA A 265 17.09 -44.26 -7.83
CA ALA A 265 15.67 -44.60 -7.83
C ALA A 265 15.40 -46.07 -7.50
N MET A 266 16.30 -46.98 -7.90
CA MET A 266 16.24 -48.40 -7.51
C MET A 266 16.58 -48.59 -6.02
N GLU A 267 17.62 -47.91 -5.52
CA GLU A 267 17.99 -47.90 -4.10
C GLU A 267 16.85 -47.35 -3.22
N GLN A 268 16.22 -46.24 -3.62
CA GLN A 268 15.07 -45.63 -2.92
C GLN A 268 13.80 -46.49 -2.97
N ALA A 269 13.67 -47.38 -3.97
CA ALA A 269 12.54 -48.29 -4.12
C ALA A 269 12.73 -49.63 -3.38
N SER A 270 13.80 -49.75 -2.58
CA SER A 270 14.15 -50.96 -1.81
C SER A 270 14.30 -52.23 -2.65
N LEU A 271 14.91 -52.10 -3.84
CA LEU A 271 15.42 -53.27 -4.57
C LEU A 271 16.56 -53.95 -3.77
N SER A 272 16.82 -55.22 -4.04
CA SER A 272 17.98 -55.91 -3.45
C SER A 272 19.30 -55.28 -3.92
N GLU A 273 20.32 -55.30 -3.06
CA GLU A 273 21.68 -54.89 -3.46
C GLU A 273 22.22 -55.75 -4.61
N GLU A 274 21.73 -56.98 -4.74
CA GLU A 274 22.00 -57.91 -5.84
C GLU A 274 21.39 -57.41 -7.17
N ASP A 275 20.08 -57.09 -7.21
CA ASP A 275 19.43 -56.52 -8.40
C ASP A 275 20.14 -55.24 -8.86
N VAL A 276 20.38 -54.31 -7.93
CA VAL A 276 21.08 -53.04 -8.21
C VAL A 276 22.52 -53.29 -8.67
N GLY A 277 23.21 -54.26 -8.05
CA GLY A 277 24.56 -54.69 -8.40
C GLY A 277 24.67 -55.29 -9.80
N ILE A 278 23.61 -55.92 -10.32
CA ILE A 278 23.54 -56.47 -11.68
C ILE A 278 23.18 -55.38 -12.70
N PHE A 279 22.19 -54.51 -12.43
CA PHE A 279 21.80 -53.44 -13.36
C PHE A 279 22.88 -52.37 -13.57
N LYS A 280 23.63 -52.02 -12.51
CA LYS A 280 24.55 -50.87 -12.50
C LYS A 280 25.75 -50.99 -13.46
N PRO A 281 26.50 -52.11 -13.53
CA PRO A 281 27.58 -52.28 -14.51
C PRO A 281 27.09 -52.26 -15.96
N PHE A 282 25.94 -52.89 -16.22
CA PHE A 282 25.34 -52.95 -17.57
C PHE A 282 25.06 -51.56 -18.14
N PHE A 283 24.43 -50.67 -17.35
CA PHE A 283 24.20 -49.29 -17.81
C PHE A 283 25.48 -48.45 -17.91
N GLN A 284 26.50 -48.72 -17.08
CA GLN A 284 27.80 -48.07 -17.20
C GLN A 284 28.50 -48.43 -18.53
N GLU A 285 28.47 -49.70 -18.96
CA GLU A 285 28.99 -50.08 -20.28
C GLU A 285 28.20 -49.40 -21.41
N CYS A 286 26.87 -49.42 -21.34
CA CYS A 286 26.02 -48.76 -22.33
C CYS A 286 26.40 -47.28 -22.51
N ASP A 287 26.59 -46.54 -21.41
CA ASP A 287 26.86 -45.12 -21.47
C ASP A 287 28.29 -44.78 -21.96
N LEU A 288 29.28 -45.67 -21.77
CA LEU A 288 30.60 -45.54 -22.41
C LEU A 288 30.47 -45.58 -23.95
N VAL A 289 29.64 -46.49 -24.49
CA VAL A 289 29.41 -46.58 -25.95
C VAL A 289 28.56 -45.41 -26.44
N LYS A 290 27.49 -45.06 -25.72
CA LYS A 290 26.54 -44.01 -26.10
C LYS A 290 27.14 -42.61 -26.05
N PHE A 291 27.99 -42.30 -25.07
CA PHE A 291 28.48 -40.94 -24.82
C PHE A 291 29.99 -40.79 -24.93
N ALA A 292 30.78 -41.71 -24.38
CA ALA A 292 32.25 -41.61 -24.42
C ALA A 292 32.90 -42.01 -25.76
N LYS A 293 32.09 -42.40 -26.76
CA LYS A 293 32.53 -42.91 -28.08
C LYS A 293 33.41 -44.17 -27.99
N HIS A 294 33.27 -44.94 -26.91
CA HIS A 294 33.96 -46.22 -26.76
C HIS A 294 33.47 -47.20 -27.83
N ILE A 295 34.39 -47.95 -28.44
CA ILE A 295 34.09 -49.04 -29.37
C ILE A 295 34.52 -50.34 -28.67
N PRO A 296 33.59 -51.16 -28.17
CA PRO A 296 33.92 -52.44 -27.54
C PRO A 296 34.52 -53.43 -28.55
N LEU A 297 35.18 -54.47 -28.04
CA LEU A 297 35.59 -55.62 -28.84
C LEU A 297 34.35 -56.35 -29.41
N PRO A 298 34.41 -56.96 -30.61
CA PRO A 298 33.26 -57.65 -31.23
C PRO A 298 32.54 -58.60 -30.29
N ASP A 299 33.29 -59.48 -29.62
CA ASP A 299 32.80 -60.47 -28.64
C ASP A 299 31.96 -59.83 -27.51
N ARG A 300 32.22 -58.57 -27.16
CA ARG A 300 31.44 -57.81 -26.16
C ARG A 300 30.20 -57.16 -26.75
N ILE A 301 30.24 -56.71 -28.00
CA ILE A 301 29.05 -56.19 -28.69
C ILE A 301 28.03 -57.32 -28.90
N ASP A 302 28.50 -58.51 -29.30
CA ASP A 302 27.64 -59.69 -29.46
C ASP A 302 27.15 -60.20 -28.09
N GLY A 303 28.01 -60.19 -27.06
CA GLY A 303 27.65 -60.57 -25.68
C GLY A 303 26.61 -59.67 -25.02
N ALA A 304 26.63 -58.36 -25.26
CA ALA A 304 25.78 -57.39 -24.56
C ALA A 304 24.26 -57.61 -24.73
N LEU A 305 23.82 -58.27 -25.80
CA LEU A 305 22.42 -58.69 -25.96
C LEU A 305 22.07 -59.86 -25.04
N GLU A 306 22.98 -60.82 -24.88
CA GLU A 306 22.77 -61.98 -24.02
C GLU A 306 22.90 -61.58 -22.54
N ASP A 307 23.87 -60.73 -22.19
CA ASP A 307 23.96 -60.12 -20.86
C ASP A 307 22.63 -59.42 -20.48
N ALA A 308 22.00 -58.70 -21.42
CA ALA A 308 20.70 -58.06 -21.23
C ALA A 308 19.54 -59.08 -21.06
N ARG A 309 19.54 -60.21 -21.79
CA ARG A 309 18.55 -61.30 -21.59
C ARG A 309 18.74 -61.97 -20.24
N GLN A 310 19.97 -62.31 -19.86
CA GLN A 310 20.29 -62.92 -18.57
C GLN A 310 19.86 -61.99 -17.42
N LEU A 311 20.01 -60.67 -17.57
CA LEU A 311 19.50 -59.67 -16.63
C LEU A 311 17.99 -59.79 -16.41
N VAL A 312 17.21 -59.86 -17.50
CA VAL A 312 15.74 -59.99 -17.45
C VAL A 312 15.30 -61.35 -16.87
N LEU A 313 16.08 -62.41 -17.11
CA LEU A 313 15.78 -63.76 -16.65
C LEU A 313 16.14 -63.99 -15.18
N SER A 314 17.27 -63.48 -14.70
CA SER A 314 17.68 -63.58 -13.28
C SER A 314 16.78 -62.73 -12.39
N THR A 315 16.52 -61.48 -12.79
CA THR A 315 15.64 -60.56 -12.07
C THR A 315 14.16 -60.72 -12.43
N ARG A 316 13.68 -61.92 -12.82
CA ARG A 316 12.26 -62.11 -13.21
C ARG A 316 11.31 -62.15 -12.01
N GLU A 317 10.01 -62.05 -12.30
CA GLU A 317 8.95 -62.39 -11.34
C GLU A 317 8.68 -63.89 -11.45
N GLU A 318 8.82 -64.62 -10.34
CA GLU A 318 8.26 -65.96 -10.27
C GLU A 318 6.73 -65.86 -10.23
N PRO A 319 6.00 -66.66 -11.01
CA PRO A 319 4.55 -66.63 -10.99
C PRO A 319 4.06 -67.13 -9.63
N VAL A 320 3.32 -66.29 -8.91
CA VAL A 320 2.64 -66.69 -7.67
C VAL A 320 1.58 -67.72 -8.03
N VAL A 321 1.91 -69.00 -7.87
CA VAL A 321 1.00 -70.13 -8.09
C VAL A 321 -0.10 -70.10 -7.03
N THR A 322 -1.13 -69.30 -7.27
CA THR A 322 -2.32 -69.29 -6.42
C THR A 322 -2.97 -70.69 -6.46
N PRO A 323 -3.29 -71.32 -5.31
CA PRO A 323 -3.77 -72.71 -5.27
C PRO A 323 -5.12 -73.00 -5.98
N SER A 324 -5.71 -72.03 -6.68
CA SER A 324 -7.05 -72.10 -7.28
C SER A 324 -7.14 -73.09 -8.45
N GLU A 325 -6.08 -73.23 -9.27
CA GLU A 325 -6.10 -74.14 -10.43
C GLU A 325 -5.81 -75.61 -10.03
N ALA A 326 -5.05 -75.84 -8.95
CA ALA A 326 -4.71 -77.18 -8.47
C ALA A 326 -5.93 -78.01 -8.02
N VAL A 327 -7.04 -77.37 -7.68
CA VAL A 327 -8.28 -78.04 -7.21
C VAL A 327 -9.15 -78.54 -8.38
N LEU A 328 -9.07 -77.90 -9.56
CA LEU A 328 -9.87 -78.29 -10.73
C LEU A 328 -9.27 -79.47 -11.52
N ALA A 329 -8.01 -79.83 -11.25
CA ALA A 329 -7.32 -80.94 -11.92
C ALA A 329 -7.59 -82.34 -11.31
N LYS A 330 -8.52 -82.47 -10.36
CA LYS A 330 -8.91 -83.79 -9.82
C LYS A 330 -9.94 -84.45 -10.75
N PRO A 331 -9.66 -85.62 -11.36
CA PRO A 331 -10.58 -86.25 -12.29
C PRO A 331 -11.87 -86.72 -11.61
N LEU A 332 -12.99 -86.57 -12.31
CA LEU A 332 -14.28 -87.16 -11.94
C LEU A 332 -14.32 -88.62 -12.39
N SER A 333 -13.72 -89.51 -11.60
CA SER A 333 -14.09 -90.92 -11.56
C SER A 333 -14.79 -91.25 -10.23
N ASP A 334 -15.28 -92.48 -10.11
CA ASP A 334 -15.72 -93.10 -8.86
C ASP A 334 -17.02 -92.53 -8.25
N ARG A 335 -18.10 -92.64 -9.04
CA ARG A 335 -19.47 -92.89 -8.54
C ARG A 335 -20.18 -93.91 -9.41
N GLU A 336 -19.99 -95.18 -9.07
CA GLU A 336 -21.00 -96.24 -9.25
C GLU A 336 -21.85 -96.35 -7.98
#